data_AF-A0A8J7AAG7-F1
#
_entry.id   AF-A0A8J7AAG7-F1
#
_cell.length_a   1.000
_cell.length_b   1.000
_cell.length_c   1.000
_cell.angle_alpha   90.00
_cell.angle_beta   90.00
_cell.angle_gamma   90.00
#
_symmetry.space_group_name_H-M   'P 1'
#
loop_
_entity.id
_entity.type
_entity.pdbx_description
1 polymer ?
#
loop_
_entity_poly.entity_id
_entity_poly.type
_entity_poly.pdbx_seq_one_letter_code
_entity_poly.pdbx_strand_id
1 'polypeptide(L)'
;MNAIAQRVRERYDYQLKQEISNRERTIDIQVDKASDAKATRLAAHKLEKLQAWISALESRQKLRKQRSEKFKSDLFWFGQWIGSGRCGIFFFICGILISATATVVAIINLPTNLSCPNSKSLCYLVYQMRFNNQSVILPQQAKDILAEYERNKTKSKRRK
;
A
#
# COMPACT_ATOMS: atom_id res chain seq x y z
N MET A 1 64.18 -71.40 25.96
CA MET A 1 62.86 -71.39 25.30
C MET A 1 62.41 -69.94 25.14
N ASN A 2 62.15 -69.46 23.91
CA ASN A 2 61.21 -68.35 23.56
C ASN A 2 61.48 -67.63 22.22
N ALA A 3 62.46 -68.03 21.41
CA ALA A 3 62.68 -67.43 20.07
C ALA A 3 61.53 -67.68 19.07
N ILE A 4 60.71 -68.71 19.29
CA ILE A 4 59.53 -69.00 18.47
C ILE A 4 58.37 -68.08 18.87
N ALA A 5 58.14 -67.90 20.18
CA ALA A 5 57.10 -67.00 20.69
C ALA A 5 57.35 -65.54 20.31
N GLN A 6 58.61 -65.09 20.28
CA GLN A 6 58.96 -63.74 19.81
C GLN A 6 58.64 -63.53 18.33
N ARG A 7 59.04 -64.46 17.44
CA ARG A 7 58.75 -64.37 16.00
C ARG A 7 57.25 -64.41 15.69
N VAL A 8 56.47 -65.16 16.47
CA VAL A 8 55.01 -65.17 16.34
C VAL A 8 54.42 -63.81 16.72
N ARG A 9 54.86 -63.20 17.84
CA ARG A 9 54.43 -61.85 18.22
C ARG A 9 54.80 -60.80 17.19
N GLU A 10 56.03 -60.80 16.69
CA GLU A 10 56.48 -59.85 15.66
C GLU A 10 55.65 -59.95 14.38
N ARG A 11 55.26 -61.17 13.98
CA ARG A 11 54.38 -61.37 12.81
C ARG A 11 52.98 -60.82 13.06
N TYR A 12 52.41 -61.04 14.24
CA TYR A 12 51.12 -60.47 14.62
C TYR A 12 51.17 -58.93 14.67
N ASP A 13 52.21 -58.36 15.28
CA ASP A 13 52.39 -56.91 15.35
C ASP A 13 52.56 -56.29 13.96
N TYR A 14 53.26 -56.96 13.04
CA TYR A 14 53.40 -56.51 11.66
C TYR A 14 52.06 -56.53 10.91
N GLN A 15 51.28 -57.61 11.04
CA GLN A 15 49.95 -57.71 10.44
C GLN A 15 49.00 -56.64 11.00
N LEU A 16 49.02 -56.44 12.32
CA LEU A 16 48.20 -55.44 12.99
C LEU A 16 48.56 -54.02 12.51
N LYS A 17 49.85 -53.68 12.40
CA LYS A 17 50.31 -52.40 11.84
C LYS A 17 49.85 -52.22 10.39
N GLN A 18 49.90 -53.27 9.58
CA GLN A 18 49.47 -53.23 8.19
C GLN A 18 47.96 -53.02 8.06
N GLU A 19 47.16 -53.66 8.92
CA GLU A 19 45.71 -53.44 8.98
C GLU A 19 45.35 -52.03 9.42
N ILE A 20 46.02 -51.50 10.45
CA ILE A 20 45.81 -50.12 10.93
C ILE A 20 46.16 -49.12 9.83
N SER A 21 47.32 -49.27 9.17
CA SER A 21 47.73 -48.39 8.08
C SER A 21 46.77 -48.44 6.89
N ASN A 22 46.24 -49.63 6.55
CA ASN A 22 45.24 -49.76 5.51
C ASN A 22 43.92 -49.07 5.90
N ARG A 23 43.48 -49.20 7.15
CA ARG A 23 42.28 -48.50 7.64
C ARG A 23 42.46 -46.98 7.62
N GLU A 24 43.59 -46.47 8.08
CA GLU A 24 43.91 -45.03 8.03
C GLU A 24 43.82 -44.50 6.60
N ARG A 25 44.46 -45.16 5.63
CA ARG A 25 44.36 -44.77 4.22
C ARG A 25 42.93 -44.77 3.70
N THR A 26 42.12 -45.76 4.08
CA THR A 26 40.70 -45.78 3.66
C THR A 26 39.89 -44.65 4.27
N ILE A 27 40.22 -44.24 5.51
CA ILE A 27 39.58 -43.11 6.17
C ILE A 27 39.97 -41.82 5.46
N ASP A 28 41.26 -41.61 5.20
CA ASP A 28 41.76 -40.42 4.50
C ASP A 28 41.10 -40.26 3.12
N ILE A 29 41.04 -41.34 2.33
CA ILE A 29 40.38 -41.34 1.02
C ILE A 29 38.88 -41.00 1.14
N GLN A 30 38.21 -41.48 2.19
CA GLN A 30 36.78 -41.17 2.41
C GLN A 30 36.58 -39.71 2.85
N VAL A 31 37.48 -39.18 3.67
CA VAL A 31 37.46 -37.79 4.10
C VAL A 31 37.67 -36.87 2.90
N ASP A 32 38.66 -37.16 2.04
CA ASP A 32 38.95 -36.37 0.83
C ASP A 32 37.76 -36.39 -0.14
N LYS A 33 37.16 -37.56 -0.37
CA LYS A 33 35.94 -37.66 -1.19
C LYS A 33 34.78 -36.88 -0.59
N ALA A 34 34.63 -36.89 0.73
CA ALA A 34 33.59 -36.13 1.41
C ALA A 34 33.85 -34.62 1.36
N SER A 35 35.11 -34.17 1.44
CA SER A 35 35.46 -32.75 1.28
C SER A 35 35.24 -32.29 -0.16
N ASP A 36 35.61 -33.08 -1.16
CA ASP A 36 35.39 -32.77 -2.57
C ASP A 36 33.91 -32.71 -2.91
N ALA A 37 33.11 -33.65 -2.37
CA ALA A 37 31.65 -33.63 -2.51
C ALA A 37 31.03 -32.38 -1.87
N LYS A 38 31.55 -31.90 -0.74
CA LYS A 38 31.10 -30.65 -0.11
C LYS A 38 31.52 -29.42 -0.94
N ALA A 39 32.75 -29.39 -1.44
CA ALA A 39 33.26 -28.29 -2.24
C ALA A 39 32.47 -28.14 -3.55
N THR A 40 32.20 -29.24 -4.24
CA THR A 40 31.39 -29.27 -5.47
C THR A 40 29.95 -28.83 -5.23
N ARG A 41 29.31 -29.30 -4.14
CA ARG A 41 27.97 -28.83 -3.75
C ARG A 41 27.95 -27.33 -3.45
N LEU A 42 28.96 -26.83 -2.74
CA LEU A 42 29.07 -25.40 -2.43
C LEU A 42 29.27 -24.56 -3.70
N ALA A 43 30.08 -25.04 -4.64
CA ALA A 43 30.29 -24.40 -5.94
C ALA A 43 29.00 -24.36 -6.77
N ALA A 44 28.27 -25.48 -6.84
CA ALA A 44 26.99 -25.57 -7.54
C ALA A 44 25.95 -24.60 -6.94
N HIS A 45 25.83 -24.55 -5.61
CA HIS A 45 24.92 -23.63 -4.93
C HIS A 45 25.30 -22.15 -5.18
N LYS A 46 26.59 -21.83 -5.21
CA LYS A 46 27.06 -20.48 -5.56
C LYS A 46 26.71 -20.10 -7.01
N LEU A 47 26.87 -21.04 -7.95
CA LEU A 47 26.50 -20.83 -9.35
C LEU A 47 25.00 -20.59 -9.51
N GLU A 48 24.17 -21.40 -8.86
CA GLU A 48 22.71 -21.24 -8.89
C GLU A 48 22.29 -19.87 -8.34
N LYS A 49 22.87 -19.45 -7.21
CA LYS A 49 22.61 -18.14 -6.62
C LYS A 49 23.03 -17.00 -7.54
N LEU A 50 24.18 -17.11 -8.20
CA LEU A 50 24.64 -16.12 -9.17
C LEU A 50 23.70 -16.05 -10.38
N GLN A 51 23.28 -17.20 -10.90
CA GLN A 51 22.37 -17.27 -12.03
C GLN A 51 20.99 -16.66 -11.71
N ALA A 52 20.45 -16.95 -10.51
CA ALA A 52 19.22 -16.33 -10.02
C ALA A 52 19.36 -14.81 -9.85
N TRP A 53 20.54 -14.34 -9.43
CA TRP A 53 20.79 -12.90 -9.30
C TRP A 53 20.87 -12.21 -10.67
N ILE A 54 21.54 -12.83 -11.65
CA ILE A 54 21.64 -12.33 -13.02
C ILE A 54 20.26 -12.24 -13.66
N SER A 55 19.43 -13.28 -13.55
CA SER A 55 18.08 -13.29 -14.12
C SER A 55 17.17 -12.26 -13.46
N ALA A 56 17.30 -12.05 -12.14
CA ALA A 56 16.61 -10.97 -11.43
C ALA A 56 17.05 -9.57 -11.90
N LEU A 57 18.33 -9.40 -12.25
CA LEU A 57 18.87 -8.13 -12.72
C LEU A 57 18.41 -7.85 -14.16
N GLU A 58 18.44 -8.85 -15.03
CA GLU A 58 17.98 -8.77 -16.41
C GLU A 58 16.48 -8.44 -16.50
N SER A 59 15.64 -9.11 -15.70
CA SER A 59 14.20 -8.83 -15.63
C SER A 59 13.92 -7.39 -15.16
N ARG A 60 14.64 -6.90 -14.15
CA ARG A 60 14.56 -5.49 -13.72
C ARG A 60 14.97 -4.53 -14.84
N GLN A 61 16.01 -4.84 -15.60
CA GLN A 61 16.46 -3.99 -16.70
C GLN A 61 15.43 -3.98 -17.85
N LYS A 62 14.84 -5.13 -18.20
CA LYS A 62 13.76 -5.22 -19.19
C LYS A 62 12.55 -4.37 -18.78
N LEU A 63 12.11 -4.46 -17.52
CA LEU A 63 11.02 -3.65 -16.99
C LEU A 63 11.33 -2.15 -17.04
N ARG A 64 12.57 -1.74 -16.73
CA ARG A 64 12.99 -0.33 -16.84
C ARG A 64 12.94 0.16 -18.29
N LYS A 65 13.44 -0.64 -19.24
CA LYS A 65 13.39 -0.31 -20.68
C LYS A 65 11.94 -0.15 -21.15
N GLN A 66 11.07 -1.13 -20.87
CA GLN A 66 9.65 -1.06 -21.23
C GLN A 66 8.95 0.15 -20.63
N ARG A 67 9.20 0.48 -19.36
CA ARG A 67 8.65 1.71 -18.76
C ARG A 67 9.14 2.96 -19.46
N SER A 68 10.42 3.03 -19.81
CA SER A 68 10.97 4.21 -20.50
C SER A 68 10.42 4.37 -21.91
N GLU A 69 10.19 3.28 -22.63
CA GLU A 69 9.59 3.30 -23.97
C GLU A 69 8.12 3.72 -23.92
N LYS A 70 7.35 3.16 -22.99
CA LYS A 70 5.96 3.60 -22.74
C LYS A 70 5.91 5.08 -22.36
N PHE A 71 6.75 5.50 -21.42
CA PHE A 71 6.80 6.91 -21.01
C PHE A 71 7.17 7.84 -22.16
N LYS A 72 8.13 7.47 -23.03
CA LYS A 72 8.44 8.25 -24.23
C LYS A 72 7.26 8.34 -25.20
N SER A 73 6.58 7.23 -25.46
CA SER A 73 5.38 7.19 -26.28
C SER A 73 4.30 8.09 -25.70
N ASP A 74 4.02 7.97 -24.41
CA ASP A 74 3.01 8.77 -23.72
C ASP A 74 3.38 10.26 -23.77
N LEU A 75 4.65 10.61 -23.56
CA LEU A 75 5.13 12.00 -23.64
C LEU A 75 5.00 12.57 -25.06
N PHE A 76 5.27 11.76 -26.08
CA PHE A 76 5.10 12.15 -27.49
C PHE A 76 3.64 12.43 -27.81
N TRP A 77 2.73 11.53 -27.43
CA TRP A 77 1.29 11.71 -27.63
C TRP A 77 0.74 12.88 -26.80
N PHE A 78 1.23 13.07 -25.58
CA PHE A 78 0.85 14.20 -24.73
C PHE A 78 1.32 15.53 -25.31
N GLY A 79 2.56 15.58 -25.79
CA GLY A 79 3.10 16.75 -26.50
C GLY A 79 2.30 17.07 -27.76
N GLN A 80 1.95 16.06 -28.55
CA GLN A 80 1.10 16.22 -29.73
C GLN A 80 -0.31 16.67 -29.36
N TRP A 81 -0.89 16.14 -28.28
CA TRP A 81 -2.20 16.54 -27.79
C TRP A 81 -2.23 18.01 -27.35
N ILE A 82 -1.21 18.46 -26.63
CA ILE A 82 -1.05 19.87 -26.25
C ILE A 82 -0.82 20.75 -27.50
N GLY A 83 0.07 20.33 -28.39
CA GLY A 83 0.40 21.07 -29.62
C GLY A 83 -0.76 21.17 -30.61
N SER A 84 -1.72 20.25 -30.57
CA SER A 84 -2.88 20.23 -31.47
C SER A 84 -3.94 21.31 -31.18
N GLY A 85 -3.78 22.10 -30.11
CA GLY A 85 -4.70 23.18 -29.73
C GLY A 85 -6.04 22.73 -29.15
N ARG A 86 -6.39 21.43 -29.26
CA ARG A 86 -7.61 20.84 -28.68
C ARG A 86 -7.56 20.72 -27.15
N CYS A 87 -6.37 20.83 -26.56
CA CYS A 87 -6.19 20.80 -25.11
C CYS A 87 -6.88 21.99 -24.41
N GLY A 88 -6.96 23.15 -25.06
CA GLY A 88 -7.56 24.36 -24.48
C GLY A 88 -9.05 24.19 -24.15
N ILE A 89 -9.80 23.49 -25.01
CA ILE A 89 -11.22 23.18 -24.78
C ILE A 89 -11.38 22.25 -23.58
N PHE A 90 -10.51 21.25 -23.44
CA PHE A 90 -10.52 20.35 -22.29
C PHE A 90 -10.23 21.09 -20.97
N PHE A 91 -9.20 21.94 -20.94
CA PHE A 91 -8.91 22.75 -19.75
C PHE A 91 -10.02 23.73 -19.41
N PHE A 92 -10.66 24.33 -20.42
CA PHE A 92 -11.80 25.22 -20.23
C PHE A 92 -13.00 24.50 -19.62
N ILE A 93 -13.37 23.33 -20.15
CA ILE A 93 -14.47 22.51 -19.61
C ILE A 93 -14.17 22.07 -18.17
N CYS A 94 -12.96 21.59 -17.89
CA CYS A 94 -12.55 21.23 -16.53
C CYS A 94 -12.61 22.43 -15.59
N GLY A 95 -12.17 23.61 -16.04
CA GLY A 95 -12.26 24.85 -15.27
C GLY A 95 -13.69 25.24 -14.93
N ILE A 96 -14.62 25.10 -15.90
CA ILE A 96 -16.05 25.34 -15.68
C ILE A 96 -16.63 24.36 -14.67
N LEU A 97 -16.28 23.07 -14.76
CA LEU A 97 -16.78 22.06 -13.81
C LEU A 97 -16.29 22.33 -12.38
N ILE A 98 -15.02 22.71 -12.23
CA ILE A 98 -14.43 23.04 -10.93
C ILE A 98 -15.07 24.31 -10.36
N SER A 99 -15.25 25.34 -11.18
CA SER A 99 -15.88 26.59 -10.71
C SER A 99 -17.35 26.38 -10.36
N ALA A 100 -18.09 25.61 -11.15
CA ALA A 100 -19.50 25.27 -10.88
C ALA A 100 -19.63 24.48 -9.57
N THR A 101 -18.81 23.45 -9.37
CA THR A 101 -18.82 22.66 -8.13
C THR A 101 -18.41 23.50 -6.91
N ALA A 102 -17.36 24.33 -7.04
CA ALA A 102 -16.95 25.25 -5.98
C ALA A 102 -18.06 26.27 -5.64
N THR A 103 -18.76 26.78 -6.65
CA THR A 103 -19.87 27.74 -6.47
C THR A 103 -21.06 27.09 -5.78
N VAL A 104 -21.41 25.85 -6.13
CA VAL A 104 -22.47 25.08 -5.46
C VAL A 104 -22.12 24.84 -4.00
N VAL A 105 -20.90 24.42 -3.71
CA VAL A 105 -20.42 24.20 -2.33
C VAL A 105 -20.42 25.51 -1.54
N ALA A 106 -20.02 26.62 -2.18
CA ALA A 106 -20.05 27.94 -1.55
C ALA A 106 -21.49 28.39 -1.25
N ILE A 107 -22.44 28.24 -2.18
CA ILE A 107 -23.85 28.60 -1.96
C ILE A 107 -24.47 27.78 -0.83
N ILE A 108 -24.18 26.47 -0.76
CA ILE A 108 -24.70 25.60 0.31
C ILE A 108 -24.15 25.99 1.69
N ASN A 109 -22.88 26.40 1.75
CA ASN A 109 -22.21 26.71 3.02
C ASN A 109 -22.24 28.18 3.42
N LEU A 110 -22.64 29.10 2.52
CA LEU A 110 -22.83 30.50 2.88
C LEU A 110 -24.10 30.62 3.74
N PRO A 111 -24.00 31.13 4.98
CA PRO A 111 -25.18 31.42 5.75
C PRO A 111 -25.98 32.45 4.96
N THR A 112 -27.19 32.06 4.54
CA THR A 112 -28.11 32.99 3.90
C THR A 112 -28.40 34.06 4.94
N ASN A 113 -27.85 35.27 4.77
CA ASN A 113 -28.12 36.42 5.64
C ASN A 113 -29.57 36.89 5.39
N LEU A 114 -30.53 36.08 5.87
CA LEU A 114 -31.90 36.48 6.07
C LEU A 114 -31.88 37.49 7.22
N SER A 115 -31.87 38.78 6.86
CA SER A 115 -32.02 39.87 7.82
C SER A 115 -33.45 39.83 8.37
N CYS A 116 -33.71 38.96 9.35
CA CYS A 116 -34.92 39.00 10.14
C CYS A 116 -34.79 40.22 11.09
N PRO A 117 -35.54 41.32 10.86
CA PRO A 117 -35.29 42.60 11.54
C PRO A 117 -35.68 42.60 13.02
N ASN A 118 -36.29 41.51 13.53
CA ASN A 118 -36.79 41.43 14.89
C ASN A 118 -36.37 40.10 15.55
N SER A 119 -35.57 40.20 16.62
CA SER A 119 -35.02 39.07 17.37
C SER A 119 -36.05 38.21 18.11
N LYS A 120 -37.31 38.69 18.21
CA LYS A 120 -38.43 37.94 18.78
C LYS A 120 -39.38 37.37 17.72
N SER A 121 -39.07 37.55 16.44
CA SER A 121 -39.90 37.02 15.35
C SER A 121 -39.62 35.54 15.10
N LEU A 122 -40.63 34.81 14.62
CA LEU A 122 -40.48 33.42 14.20
C LEU A 122 -39.42 33.24 13.10
N CYS A 123 -39.21 34.25 12.25
CA CYS A 123 -38.13 34.29 11.26
C CYS A 123 -36.76 34.13 11.93
N TYR A 124 -36.51 34.89 13.01
CA TYR A 124 -35.26 34.83 13.77
C TYR A 124 -35.13 33.51 14.54
N LEU A 125 -36.23 33.00 15.11
CA LEU A 125 -36.23 31.73 15.83
C LEU A 125 -35.90 30.54 14.90
N VAL A 126 -36.51 30.49 13.72
CA VAL A 126 -36.23 29.45 12.70
C VAL A 126 -34.82 29.58 12.13
N TYR A 127 -34.34 30.82 11.92
CA TYR A 127 -32.98 31.08 11.49
C TYR A 127 -31.96 30.63 12.53
N GLN A 128 -32.17 30.97 13.81
CA GLN A 128 -31.35 30.54 14.93
C GLN A 128 -31.37 29.02 15.08
N MET A 129 -32.52 28.35 14.89
CA MET A 129 -32.63 26.89 14.95
C MET A 129 -31.94 26.15 13.79
N ARG A 130 -31.84 26.77 12.60
CA ARG A 130 -31.25 26.13 11.41
C ARG A 130 -29.74 26.36 11.29
N PHE A 131 -29.23 27.45 11.86
CA PHE A 131 -27.82 27.86 11.73
C PHE A 131 -27.06 27.90 13.07
N ASN A 132 -27.73 27.91 14.22
CA ASN A 132 -27.05 27.72 15.51
C ASN A 132 -27.02 26.21 15.82
N ASN A 133 -25.86 25.59 15.62
CA ASN A 133 -25.58 24.14 15.74
C ASN A 133 -25.79 23.53 17.15
N GLN A 134 -26.58 24.13 18.04
CA GLN A 134 -26.70 23.72 19.45
C GLN A 134 -27.99 22.99 19.81
N SER A 135 -29.01 22.93 18.94
CA SER A 135 -30.22 22.15 19.25
C SER A 135 -30.88 21.57 18.00
N VAL A 136 -30.82 20.25 17.85
CA VAL A 136 -31.56 19.49 16.83
C VAL A 136 -33.02 19.39 17.27
N ILE A 137 -33.92 20.03 16.54
CA ILE A 137 -35.37 19.92 16.78
C ILE A 137 -35.90 18.79 15.92
N LEU A 138 -36.40 17.73 16.56
CA LEU A 138 -37.06 16.62 15.87
C LEU A 138 -38.37 17.11 15.20
N PRO A 139 -38.75 16.54 14.05
CA PRO A 139 -39.87 17.00 13.22
C PRO A 139 -41.24 17.02 13.94
N GLN A 140 -41.40 16.35 15.08
CA GLN A 140 -42.57 16.47 15.95
C GLN A 140 -42.71 17.87 16.54
N GLN A 141 -41.64 18.44 17.11
CA GLN A 141 -41.68 19.75 17.79
C GLN A 141 -41.96 20.90 16.81
N ALA A 142 -41.52 20.77 15.56
CA ALA A 142 -41.82 21.75 14.52
C ALA A 142 -43.32 21.84 14.22
N LYS A 143 -44.05 20.72 14.28
CA LYS A 143 -45.51 20.69 14.07
C LYS A 143 -46.26 21.32 15.24
N ASP A 144 -45.79 21.10 16.46
CA ASP A 144 -46.41 21.65 17.67
C ASP A 144 -46.28 23.18 17.72
N ILE A 145 -45.11 23.72 17.36
CA ILE A 145 -44.88 25.17 17.29
C ILE A 145 -45.76 25.81 16.20
N LEU A 146 -45.91 25.15 15.04
CA LEU A 146 -46.78 25.62 13.97
C LEU A 146 -48.27 25.62 14.40
N ALA A 147 -48.70 24.56 15.07
CA ALA A 147 -50.07 24.43 15.57
C ALA A 147 -50.39 25.44 16.70
N GLU A 148 -49.41 25.77 17.53
CA GLU A 148 -49.54 26.80 18.56
C GLU A 148 -49.61 28.21 17.96
N TYR A 149 -48.86 28.47 16.88
CA TYR A 149 -48.94 29.72 16.13
C TYR A 149 -50.32 29.93 15.48
N GLU A 150 -50.88 28.90 14.84
CA GLU A 150 -52.23 29.00 14.27
C GLU A 150 -53.32 29.22 15.33
N ARG A 151 -53.17 28.59 16.51
CA ARG A 151 -54.05 28.82 17.65
C ARG A 151 -53.95 30.23 18.24
N ASN A 152 -52.76 30.84 18.26
CA ASN A 152 -52.61 32.22 18.72
C ASN A 152 -53.07 33.26 17.68
N LYS A 153 -52.92 32.97 16.38
CA LYS A 153 -53.42 33.82 15.28
C LYS A 153 -54.95 33.94 15.30
N THR A 154 -55.65 32.88 15.69
CA THR A 154 -57.12 32.85 15.80
C THR A 154 -57.62 33.52 17.09
N LYS A 155 -56.89 33.42 18.21
CA LYS A 155 -57.21 34.16 19.46
C LYS A 155 -57.14 35.68 19.29
N SER A 156 -56.18 36.19 18.53
CA SER A 156 -56.02 37.64 18.31
C SER A 156 -57.21 38.28 17.57
N LYS A 157 -58.00 37.51 16.80
CA LYS A 157 -59.15 38.04 16.06
C LYS A 157 -60.45 38.13 16.87
N ARG A 158 -60.48 37.64 18.12
CA ARG A 158 -61.69 37.64 18.97
C ARG A 158 -61.74 38.76 20.02
N ARG A 159 -60.78 39.71 19.98
CA ARG A 159 -60.79 40.95 20.77
C ARG A 159 -60.57 42.15 19.86
N LYS A 160 -61.61 42.49 19.09
CA LYS A 160 -62.09 43.85 18.78
C LYS A 160 -63.29 43.73 17.86
#